data_AF-A0A150WQM2-F1
#
_entry.id   AF-A0A150WQM2-F1
#
_cell.length_a   1.000
_cell.length_b   1.000
_cell.length_c   1.000
_cell.angle_alpha   90.00
_cell.angle_beta   90.00
_cell.angle_gamma   90.00
#
_symmetry.space_group_name_H-M   'P 1'
#
loop_
_entity.id
_entity.type
_entity.pdbx_description
1 polymer ?
#
loop_
_entity_poly.entity_id
_entity_poly.type
_entity_poly.pdbx_seq_one_letter_code
_entity_poly.pdbx_strand_id
1 'polypeptide(L)'
;MNFVLSVQILITALGSILLGSLLGVQPSASFAVGSLGIALSFSMMAIGYGLIFKKKMIALAVGIIVFKYAILGIIIFTLVKLSWFEPLWFALGVASLILSAIAYALKEAKEGNKNVI
;
A
#
# COMPACT_ATOMS: atom_id res chain seq x y z
N MET A 1 -5.75 -8.73 7.79
CA MET A 1 -6.30 -10.00 7.26
C MET A 1 -7.52 -10.47 8.03
N ASN A 2 -7.45 -10.53 9.37
CA ASN A 2 -8.56 -11.01 10.21
C ASN A 2 -9.87 -10.24 9.95
N PHE A 3 -9.81 -8.91 9.76
CA PHE A 3 -10.97 -8.10 9.39
C PHE A 3 -11.60 -8.51 8.05
N VAL A 4 -10.79 -8.75 7.02
CA VAL A 4 -11.28 -9.15 5.68
C VAL A 4 -11.92 -10.55 5.73
N LEU A 5 -11.33 -11.48 6.48
CA LEU A 5 -11.91 -12.81 6.69
C LEU A 5 -13.22 -12.73 7.50
N SER A 6 -13.30 -11.90 8.53
CA SER A 6 -14.53 -11.66 9.28
C SER A 6 -15.66 -11.11 8.40
N VAL A 7 -15.35 -10.14 7.54
CA VAL A 7 -16.32 -9.57 6.58
C VAL A 7 -16.74 -10.63 5.56
N GLN A 8 -15.80 -11.44 5.05
CA GLN A 8 -16.10 -12.52 4.10
C GLN A 8 -17.03 -13.58 4.71
N ILE A 9 -16.79 -13.96 5.98
CA ILE A 9 -17.66 -14.90 6.72
C ILE A 9 -19.05 -14.30 6.89
N LEU A 10 -19.15 -13.01 7.18
CA LEU A 10 -20.43 -12.32 7.38
C LEU A 10 -21.22 -12.23 6.07
N ILE A 11 -20.57 -11.91 4.95
CA ILE A 11 -21.17 -11.90 3.61
C ILE A 11 -21.60 -13.32 3.19
N THR A 12 -20.77 -14.33 3.49
CA THR A 12 -21.07 -15.73 3.21
C THR A 12 -22.32 -16.19 3.96
N ALA A 13 -22.40 -15.87 5.26
CA ALA A 13 -23.54 -16.21 6.10
C ALA A 13 -24.83 -15.52 5.66
N LEU A 14 -24.79 -14.19 5.46
CA LEU A 14 -25.96 -13.42 5.04
C LEU A 14 -26.44 -13.82 3.64
N GLY A 15 -25.53 -13.97 2.68
CA GLY A 15 -25.87 -14.35 1.32
C GLY A 15 -26.43 -15.77 1.23
N SER A 16 -25.91 -16.71 2.02
CA SER A 16 -26.43 -18.09 2.06
C SER A 16 -27.84 -18.16 2.68
N ILE A 17 -28.10 -17.38 3.73
CA ILE A 17 -29.42 -17.31 4.38
C ILE A 17 -30.46 -16.67 3.46
N LEU A 18 -30.11 -15.55 2.82
CA LEU A 18 -31.01 -14.84 1.89
C LEU A 18 -31.34 -15.69 0.66
N LEU A 19 -30.34 -16.33 0.06
CA LEU A 19 -30.55 -17.19 -1.12
C LEU A 19 -31.33 -18.46 -0.76
N GLY A 20 -31.12 -18.99 0.45
CA GLY A 20 -31.84 -20.17 0.95
C GLY A 20 -33.33 -19.92 1.17
N SER A 21 -33.71 -18.73 1.64
CA SER A 21 -35.12 -18.39 1.89
C SER A 21 -35.89 -17.97 0.62
N LEU A 22 -35.21 -17.41 -0.38
CA LEU A 22 -35.86 -16.87 -1.59
C LEU A 22 -35.87 -17.82 -2.79
N LEU A 23 -34.80 -18.60 -3.01
CA LEU A 23 -34.58 -19.33 -4.27
C LEU A 23 -34.33 -20.83 -4.07
N GLY A 24 -34.35 -21.30 -2.81
CA GLY A 24 -34.20 -22.71 -2.45
C GLY A 24 -32.78 -23.13 -2.07
N VAL A 25 -32.60 -24.43 -1.83
CA VAL A 25 -31.37 -24.98 -1.21
C VAL A 25 -30.19 -25.01 -2.19
N GLN A 26 -30.45 -25.22 -3.48
CA GLN A 26 -29.40 -25.34 -4.50
C GLN A 26 -28.59 -24.03 -4.70
N PRO A 27 -29.22 -22.87 -4.91
CA PRO A 27 -28.50 -21.59 -5.07
C PRO A 27 -27.72 -21.19 -3.82
N SER A 28 -28.26 -21.47 -2.63
CA SER A 28 -27.59 -21.24 -1.35
C SER A 28 -26.32 -22.09 -1.21
N ALA A 29 -26.39 -23.38 -1.55
CA ALA A 29 -25.24 -24.28 -1.49
C ALA A 29 -24.13 -23.87 -2.47
N SER A 30 -24.47 -23.49 -3.71
CA SER A 30 -23.47 -23.01 -4.68
C SER A 30 -22.81 -21.70 -4.24
N PHE A 31 -23.58 -20.78 -3.64
CA PHE A 31 -23.04 -19.53 -3.09
C PHE A 31 -22.10 -19.79 -1.91
N ALA A 32 -22.47 -20.70 -0.99
CA ALA A 32 -21.63 -21.11 0.13
C ALA A 32 -20.30 -21.72 -0.33
N VAL A 33 -20.32 -22.61 -1.33
CA VAL A 33 -19.09 -23.23 -1.86
C VAL A 33 -18.21 -22.20 -2.57
N GLY A 34 -18.79 -21.32 -3.40
CA GLY A 34 -18.03 -20.27 -4.09
C GLY A 34 -17.40 -19.25 -3.14
N SER A 35 -18.13 -18.84 -2.11
CA SER A 35 -17.65 -17.89 -1.10
C SER A 35 -16.58 -18.48 -0.18
N LEU A 36 -16.67 -19.78 0.14
CA LEU A 36 -15.60 -20.52 0.81
C LEU A 36 -14.34 -20.63 -0.07
N GLY A 37 -14.51 -20.86 -1.38
CA GLY A 37 -13.39 -20.87 -2.33
C GLY A 37 -12.62 -19.55 -2.32
N ILE A 38 -13.33 -18.43 -2.35
CA ILE A 38 -12.74 -17.08 -2.25
C ILE A 38 -12.05 -16.88 -0.90
N ALA A 39 -12.67 -17.29 0.21
CA ALA A 39 -12.07 -17.20 1.54
C ALA A 39 -10.75 -17.98 1.63
N LEU A 40 -10.68 -19.14 0.98
CA LEU A 40 -9.49 -19.97 0.91
C LEU A 40 -8.41 -19.32 0.06
N SER A 41 -8.74 -18.73 -1.09
CA SER A 41 -7.80 -17.96 -1.91
C SER A 41 -7.19 -16.77 -1.16
N PHE A 42 -8.01 -16.00 -0.44
CA PHE A 42 -7.53 -14.90 0.40
C PHE A 42 -6.64 -15.39 1.54
N SER A 43 -6.94 -16.55 2.12
CA SER A 43 -6.12 -17.17 3.17
C SER A 43 -4.77 -17.65 2.65
N MET A 44 -4.72 -18.23 1.44
CA MET A 44 -3.45 -18.61 0.81
C MET A 44 -2.60 -17.39 0.46
N MET A 45 -3.23 -16.33 -0.06
CA MET A 45 -2.58 -15.05 -0.30
C MET A 45 -2.02 -14.45 0.99
N ALA A 46 -2.79 -14.52 2.08
CA ALA A 46 -2.38 -14.03 3.39
C ALA A 46 -1.09 -14.67 3.90
N ILE A 47 -1.01 -15.99 3.79
CA ILE A 47 0.15 -16.77 4.20
C ILE A 47 1.34 -16.47 3.28
N GLY A 48 1.11 -16.45 1.96
CA GLY A 48 2.14 -16.16 0.95
C GLY A 48 2.79 -14.80 1.14
N TYR A 49 2.00 -13.73 1.25
CA TYR A 49 2.51 -12.38 1.48
C TYR A 49 3.15 -12.22 2.86
N GLY A 50 2.59 -12.86 3.90
CA GLY A 50 3.19 -12.88 5.23
C GLY A 50 4.60 -13.48 5.23
N LEU A 51 4.83 -14.52 4.44
CA LEU A 51 6.15 -15.15 4.28
C LEU A 51 7.10 -14.27 3.44
N ILE A 52 6.61 -13.64 2.37
CA ILE A 52 7.40 -12.76 1.50
C ILE A 52 7.91 -11.53 2.28
N PHE A 53 7.03 -10.86 3.03
CA PHE A 53 7.41 -9.67 3.79
C PHE A 53 8.27 -9.99 5.01
N LYS A 54 8.16 -11.19 5.61
CA LYS A 54 8.98 -11.60 6.75
C LYS A 54 10.36 -12.14 6.38
N LYS A 55 10.51 -12.82 5.24
CA LYS A 55 11.77 -13.52 4.89
C LYS A 55 12.68 -12.78 3.90
N LYS A 56 12.19 -11.78 3.17
CA LYS A 56 13.01 -11.01 2.21
C LYS A 56 13.07 -9.54 2.59
N MET A 57 14.20 -9.11 3.18
CA MET A 57 14.50 -7.70 3.50
C MET A 57 14.29 -6.78 2.29
N ILE A 58 14.57 -7.28 1.08
CA ILE A 58 14.35 -6.54 -0.18
C ILE A 58 12.86 -6.28 -0.42
N ALA A 59 11.98 -7.26 -0.19
CA ALA A 59 10.54 -7.08 -0.39
C ALA A 59 9.95 -6.10 0.63
N LEU A 60 10.43 -6.14 1.87
CA LEU A 60 10.05 -5.17 2.90
C LEU A 60 10.53 -3.76 2.55
N ALA A 61 11.79 -3.61 2.14
CA ALA A 61 12.36 -2.32 1.74
C ALA A 61 11.64 -1.72 0.53
N VAL A 62 11.38 -2.53 -0.52
CA VAL A 62 10.61 -2.09 -1.70
C VAL A 62 9.19 -1.69 -1.29
N GLY A 63 8.55 -2.46 -0.42
CA GLY A 63 7.23 -2.11 0.12
C GLY A 63 7.22 -0.75 0.82
N ILE A 64 8.18 -0.50 1.72
CA ILE A 64 8.31 0.77 2.43
C ILE A 64 8.54 1.93 1.45
N ILE A 65 9.40 1.74 0.44
CA ILE A 65 9.68 2.76 -0.57
C ILE A 65 8.40 3.11 -1.36
N VAL A 66 7.68 2.10 -1.86
CA VAL A 66 6.44 2.31 -2.62
C VAL A 66 5.38 3.00 -1.77
N PHE A 67 5.18 2.56 -0.52
CA PHE A 67 4.23 3.20 0.39
C PHE A 67 4.58 4.67 0.68
N LYS A 68 5.87 4.98 0.90
CA LYS A 68 6.32 6.35 1.16
C LYS A 68 5.98 7.28 -0.01
N TYR A 69 6.22 6.84 -1.24
CA TYR A 69 5.91 7.64 -2.43
C TYR A 69 4.40 7.75 -2.69
N ALA A 70 3.63 6.70 -2.39
CA ALA A 70 2.17 6.75 -2.50
C ALA A 70 1.56 7.78 -1.53
N ILE A 71 1.98 7.76 -0.25
CA ILE A 71 1.54 8.73 0.75
C ILE A 71 1.94 10.15 0.34
N LEU A 72 3.19 10.35 -0.11
CA LEU A 72 3.66 11.64 -0.60
C LEU A 72 2.81 12.14 -1.77
N GLY A 73 2.47 11.28 -2.74
CA GLY A 73 1.61 11.63 -3.86
C GLY A 73 0.21 12.08 -3.44
N ILE A 74 -0.40 11.39 -2.48
CA ILE A 74 -1.71 11.76 -1.92
C ILE A 74 -1.65 13.13 -1.22
N ILE A 75 -0.58 13.38 -0.46
CA ILE A 75 -0.37 14.68 0.20
C ILE A 75 -0.27 15.79 -0.84
N ILE A 76 0.58 15.63 -1.85
CA ILE A 76 0.76 16.62 -2.92
C ILE A 76 -0.58 16.87 -3.66
N PHE A 77 -1.31 15.81 -3.99
CA PHE A 77 -2.61 15.92 -4.66
C PHE A 77 -3.62 16.70 -3.82
N THR A 78 -3.62 16.50 -2.50
CA THR A 78 -4.51 17.21 -1.58
C THR A 78 -4.10 18.67 -1.46
N LEU A 79 -2.80 18.96 -1.38
CA LEU A 79 -2.27 20.32 -1.31
C LEU A 79 -2.62 21.13 -2.57
N VAL A 80 -2.47 20.56 -3.76
CA VAL A 80 -2.76 21.23 -5.04
C VAL A 80 -4.23 21.61 -5.20
N LYS A 81 -5.15 20.99 -4.44
CA LYS A 81 -6.58 21.36 -4.43
C LYS A 81 -6.91 22.56 -3.57
N LEU A 82 -6.00 23.04 -2.74
CA LEU A 82 -6.23 24.20 -1.89
C LEU A 82 -6.17 25.48 -2.74
N SER A 83 -7.15 26.36 -2.60
CA SER A 83 -7.29 27.57 -3.41
C SER A 83 -6.14 28.57 -3.27
N TRP A 84 -5.40 28.51 -2.16
CA TRP A 84 -4.23 29.35 -1.89
C TRP A 84 -2.91 28.71 -2.31
N PHE A 85 -2.93 27.45 -2.76
CA PHE A 85 -1.71 26.69 -3.02
C PHE A 85 -1.31 26.80 -4.50
N GLU A 86 -0.20 27.47 -4.77
CA GLU A 86 0.33 27.60 -6.13
C GLU A 86 1.33 26.46 -6.46
N PRO A 87 0.99 25.54 -7.39
CA PRO A 87 1.82 24.35 -7.65
C PRO A 87 3.22 24.68 -8.18
N LEU A 88 3.35 25.78 -8.91
CA LEU A 88 4.60 26.18 -9.57
C LEU A 88 5.66 26.60 -8.53
N TRP A 89 5.28 27.43 -7.55
CA TRP A 89 6.16 27.83 -6.44
C TRP A 89 6.50 26.66 -5.53
N PHE A 90 5.55 25.75 -5.31
CA PHE A 90 5.82 24.52 -4.58
C PHE A 90 6.87 23.64 -5.29
N ALA A 91 6.75 23.46 -6.61
CA ALA A 91 7.72 22.70 -7.39
C ALA A 91 9.12 23.34 -7.35
N LEU A 92 9.21 24.68 -7.41
CA LEU A 92 10.48 25.41 -7.23
C LEU A 92 11.07 25.21 -5.83
N GLY A 93 10.23 25.25 -4.79
CA GLY A 93 10.63 24.96 -3.42
C GLY A 93 11.20 23.54 -3.28
N VAL A 94 10.56 22.54 -3.88
CA VAL A 94 11.06 21.16 -3.90
C VAL A 94 12.36 21.04 -4.69
N ALA A 95 12.47 21.72 -5.84
CA ALA A 95 13.68 21.71 -6.67
C ALA A 95 14.90 22.32 -5.96
N SER A 96 14.70 23.26 -5.03
CA SER A 96 15.80 23.84 -4.24
C SER A 96 16.58 22.79 -3.44
N LEU A 97 15.95 21.67 -3.09
CA LEU A 97 16.58 20.54 -2.39
C LEU A 97 17.71 19.93 -3.23
N ILE A 98 17.60 19.94 -4.56
CA ILE A 98 18.66 19.47 -5.47
C ILE A 98 19.93 20.31 -5.29
N LEU A 99 19.78 21.64 -5.22
CA LEU A 99 20.91 22.54 -5.02
C LEU A 99 21.56 22.32 -3.65
N SER A 100 20.76 22.15 -2.58
CA SER A 100 21.27 21.83 -1.25
C SER A 100 22.01 20.48 -1.22
N ALA A 101 21.50 19.47 -1.92
CA ALA A 101 22.13 18.15 -2.01
C ALA A 101 23.48 18.23 -2.74
N ILE A 102 23.56 18.99 -3.83
CA ILE A 102 24.83 19.22 -4.55
C ILE A 102 25.83 19.95 -3.64
N ALA A 103 25.41 21.02 -2.96
CA ALA A 103 26.27 21.76 -2.04
C ALA A 103 26.80 20.87 -0.90
N TYR A 104 25.95 20.02 -0.33
CA TYR A 104 26.35 19.06 0.69
C TYR A 104 27.35 18.01 0.15
N ALA A 105 27.09 17.44 -1.03
CA ALA A 105 27.99 16.48 -1.66
C ALA A 105 29.37 17.08 -1.96
N LEU A 106 29.43 18.33 -2.43
CA LEU A 106 30.67 19.06 -2.67
C LEU A 106 31.45 19.32 -1.37
N LYS A 107 30.75 19.62 -0.27
CA LYS A 107 31.38 19.81 1.05
C LYS A 107 32.02 18.51 1.53
N GLU A 108 31.28 17.41 1.51
CA GLU A 108 31.77 16.07 1.91
C GLU A 108 32.97 15.63 1.04
N ALA A 109 32.89 15.83 -0.28
CA ALA A 109 34.01 15.51 -1.18
C ALA A 109 35.29 16.30 -0.84
N LYS A 110 35.15 17.55 -0.39
CA LYS A 110 36.28 18.40 0.01
C LYS A 110 36.88 18.00 1.36
N GLU A 111 36.05 17.59 2.32
CA GLU A 111 36.51 17.09 3.63
C GLU A 111 37.18 15.71 3.51
N GLY A 112 36.64 14.82 2.68
CA GLY A 112 37.27 13.53 2.35
C GLY A 112 38.67 13.69 1.74
N ASN A 113 38.88 14.69 0.88
CA ASN A 113 40.18 14.96 0.26
C ASN A 113 41.22 15.56 1.24
N LYS A 114 40.77 16.24 2.30
CA LYS A 114 41.66 16.78 3.35
C LYS A 114 42.21 15.70 4.30
N ASN A 115 41.55 14.55 4.43
CA ASN A 115 42.00 13.47 5.31
C ASN A 115 43.00 12.51 4.64
N VAL A 116 43.36 12.76 3.37
CA VAL A 116 44.27 11.92 2.55
C VAL A 116 45.62 12.61 2.30
N ILE A 117 45.77 13.88 2.68
CA ILE A 117 47.02 14.67 2.53
C ILE A 117 47.62 14.97 3.91
#